data_AF-A0A9E5MBL1-F1
#
_entry.id   AF-A0A9E5MBL1-F1
#
_cell.length_a   1.000
_cell.length_b   1.000
_cell.length_c   1.000
_cell.angle_alpha   90.00
_cell.angle_beta   90.00
_cell.angle_gamma   90.00
#
_symmetry.space_group_name_H-M   'P 1'
#
loop_
_entity.id
_entity.type
_entity.pdbx_description
1 polymer ?
#
loop_
_entity_poly.entity_id
_entity_poly.type
_entity_poly.pdbx_seq_one_letter_code
_entity_poly.pdbx_strand_id
1 'polypeptide(L)'
;MTTLSPANNPLLQHGSLPLFDQIKPEHVSPAIDVLLAAAAEALETVTAPEFPAEWQKIAKVLDVSTERLSSAWGAVSHLKSVADTPELRAAYNEALPKVTEFWTQLGADERLYAKYKEVNPASLDAAQQQALKNALRNFVLGGAELQGEAKARYAAIQERMAELSQKFSENALDATDQFALYVDQEALEGVPEDVQNTAREAAEKEKIAIREPDPQAWDWPYIGEKLKEARYSFSEQEVKQYFTAPKVLQGLFKIIETLFEVSIRQDDAPVWHPAVGFYRLERNGKLLGQFYLDPPARAGKRGGAWMDDVRARWLRPDTQQLQTPVAHLVCNFAEGVDGQPPLLTHDDVITLFHEFGHGLHHMLTQVNERDVSGISGVEWDAVELPSQFMENFCWEWNVLKHMTAHVITGEALPRALFDKMVAAKNFQSGLQTVRQIELALMDMLLHCEHRPQDDFMSVLQKVRAEVAVIQAPDFNRMAHTFSHIFAGGYAAGYYSYKWAEVLSADAYAAFEETAQPDGSPSLETGRRYREAILEAGGSRPALASFVAFRGREPTLNALLRHQGMTAPQASISGS
;
A
#
# COMPACT_ATOMS: atom_id res chain seq x y z
N MET A 1 -5.56 19.46 35.96
CA MET A 1 -4.96 19.08 34.67
C MET A 1 -3.47 19.28 34.80
N THR A 2 -2.74 18.21 35.07
CA THR A 2 -1.27 18.20 35.12
C THR A 2 -0.78 18.48 33.71
N THR A 3 -0.14 19.61 33.47
CA THR A 3 0.54 19.89 32.20
C THR A 3 1.63 18.83 32.03
N LEU A 4 1.47 17.96 31.03
CA LEU A 4 2.49 16.97 30.68
C LEU A 4 3.78 17.72 30.33
N SER A 5 4.86 17.45 31.08
CA SER A 5 6.18 17.95 30.72
C SER A 5 6.57 17.39 29.34
N PRO A 6 7.16 18.20 28.43
CA PRO A 6 7.66 17.73 27.14
C PRO A 6 8.58 16.50 27.27
N ALA A 7 9.29 16.36 28.39
CA ALA A 7 10.20 15.23 28.65
C ALA A 7 9.49 13.86 28.76
N ASN A 8 8.17 13.82 29.00
CA ASN A 8 7.41 12.58 29.17
C ASN A 8 6.48 12.27 27.99
N ASN A 9 6.47 13.09 26.93
CA ASN A 9 5.60 12.86 25.78
C ASN A 9 6.22 11.77 24.87
N PRO A 10 5.55 10.62 24.63
CA PRO A 10 6.10 9.51 23.84
C PRO A 10 6.41 9.90 22.38
N LEU A 11 5.72 10.89 21.82
CA LEU A 11 5.97 11.40 20.47
C LEU A 11 7.24 12.28 20.37
N LEU A 12 7.78 12.72 21.51
CA LEU A 12 9.02 13.51 21.58
C LEU A 12 10.24 12.67 21.98
N GLN A 13 10.04 11.39 22.31
CA GLN A 13 11.13 10.53 22.76
C GLN A 13 12.04 10.11 21.59
N HIS A 14 13.34 10.15 21.84
CA HIS A 14 14.35 9.70 20.89
C HIS A 14 14.53 8.18 21.02
N GLY A 15 13.88 7.42 20.14
CA GLY A 15 13.97 5.96 20.07
C GLY A 15 14.05 5.47 18.63
N SER A 16 14.45 4.20 18.45
CA SER A 16 14.49 3.57 17.12
C SER A 16 13.10 3.22 16.58
N LEU A 17 12.08 3.14 17.43
CA LEU A 17 10.71 2.76 17.07
C LEU A 17 9.71 3.66 17.81
N PRO A 18 8.55 3.99 17.19
CA PRO A 18 7.49 4.73 17.87
C PRO A 18 6.93 3.94 19.06
N LEU A 19 6.63 4.65 20.16
CA LEU A 19 6.04 4.06 21.37
C LEU A 19 4.51 3.94 21.24
N PHE A 20 4.03 3.15 20.27
CA PHE A 20 2.61 3.06 19.93
C PHE A 20 1.69 2.70 21.10
N ASP A 21 2.19 1.91 22.05
CA ASP A 21 1.46 1.50 23.26
C ASP A 21 1.26 2.63 24.29
N GLN A 22 1.97 3.74 24.14
CA GLN A 22 1.98 4.88 25.06
C GLN A 22 1.36 6.15 24.46
N ILE A 23 1.21 6.23 23.14
CA ILE A 23 0.62 7.40 22.47
C ILE A 23 -0.87 7.51 22.85
N LYS A 24 -1.29 8.73 23.20
CA LYS A 24 -2.65 9.06 23.60
C LYS A 24 -3.08 10.37 22.91
N PRO A 25 -4.39 10.63 22.75
CA PRO A 25 -4.89 11.85 22.13
C PRO A 25 -4.30 13.13 22.76
N GLU A 26 -4.19 13.20 24.09
CA GLU A 26 -3.63 14.36 24.80
C GLU A 26 -2.14 14.63 24.54
N HIS A 27 -1.42 13.68 23.92
CA HIS A 27 -0.02 13.83 23.55
C HIS A 27 0.18 14.54 22.21
N VAL A 28 -0.84 14.55 21.33
CA VAL A 28 -0.71 14.96 19.92
C VAL A 28 -0.36 16.45 19.80
N SER A 29 -1.29 17.36 20.12
CA SER A 29 -1.05 18.80 19.94
C SER A 29 0.24 19.30 20.62
N PRO A 30 0.54 18.95 21.90
CA PRO A 30 1.77 19.41 22.54
C PRO A 30 3.05 18.92 21.86
N ALA A 31 3.08 17.68 21.35
CA ALA A 31 4.26 17.16 20.66
C ALA A 31 4.43 17.84 19.29
N ILE A 32 3.34 17.94 18.53
CA ILE A 32 3.35 18.54 17.20
C ILE A 32 3.76 20.01 17.26
N ASP A 33 3.28 20.78 18.25
CA ASP A 33 3.70 22.18 18.43
C ASP A 33 5.21 22.32 18.69
N VAL A 34 5.80 21.44 19.49
CA VAL A 34 7.26 21.42 19.75
C VAL A 34 8.05 21.06 18.49
N LEU A 35 7.60 20.03 17.76
CA LEU A 35 8.29 19.55 16.57
C LEU A 35 8.21 20.55 15.40
N LEU A 36 7.05 21.22 15.24
CA LEU A 36 6.87 22.30 14.27
C LEU A 36 7.79 23.48 14.59
N ALA A 37 7.88 23.90 15.86
CA ALA A 37 8.78 24.98 16.25
C ALA A 37 10.25 24.65 15.93
N ALA A 38 10.69 23.43 16.24
CA ALA A 38 12.06 22.98 15.94
C ALA A 38 12.32 22.90 14.43
N ALA A 39 11.37 22.42 13.64
CA ALA A 39 11.50 22.33 12.19
C ALA A 39 11.50 23.73 11.54
N ALA A 40 10.71 24.67 12.05
CA ALA A 40 10.72 26.07 11.61
C ALA A 40 12.04 26.77 11.95
N GLU A 41 12.60 26.56 13.15
CA GLU A 41 13.93 27.08 13.52
C GLU A 41 15.04 26.52 12.62
N ALA A 42 14.96 25.23 12.29
CA ALA A 42 15.88 24.60 11.35
C ALA A 42 15.78 25.22 9.95
N LEU A 43 14.56 25.50 9.47
CA LEU A 43 14.33 26.18 8.20
C LEU A 43 14.96 27.59 8.18
N GLU A 44 14.74 28.40 9.22
CA GLU A 44 15.35 29.73 9.32
C GLU A 44 16.88 29.64 9.34
N THR A 45 17.43 28.64 10.04
CA THR A 45 18.89 28.42 10.09
C THR A 45 19.46 28.10 8.71
N VAL A 46 18.88 27.15 7.97
CA VAL A 46 19.43 26.74 6.66
C VAL A 46 19.22 27.77 5.57
N THR A 47 18.20 28.63 5.71
CA THR A 47 17.89 29.69 4.75
C THR A 47 18.64 30.99 5.01
N ALA A 48 19.36 31.11 6.13
CA ALA A 48 20.20 32.26 6.43
C ALA A 48 21.26 32.49 5.33
N PRO A 49 21.56 33.75 4.95
CA PRO A 49 22.51 34.07 3.88
C PRO A 49 23.88 33.41 4.06
N GLU A 50 24.39 33.37 5.29
CA GLU A 50 25.68 32.80 5.66
C GLU A 50 25.71 31.26 5.73
N PHE A 51 24.54 30.61 5.75
CA PHE A 51 24.50 29.15 5.79
C PHE A 51 24.96 28.57 4.45
N PRO A 52 25.90 27.62 4.42
CA PRO A 52 26.43 27.06 3.17
C PRO A 52 25.38 26.23 2.42
N ALA A 53 25.31 26.44 1.10
CA ALA A 53 24.50 25.62 0.17
C ALA A 53 25.15 24.24 -0.10
N GLU A 54 25.34 23.46 0.95
CA GLU A 54 25.91 22.12 0.89
C GLU A 54 24.87 21.09 1.35
N TRP A 55 24.60 20.08 0.51
CA TRP A 55 23.57 19.06 0.74
C TRP A 55 23.61 18.47 2.15
N GLN A 56 24.79 17.98 2.57
CA GLN A 56 24.96 17.34 3.87
C GLN A 56 24.77 18.30 5.05
N LYS A 57 25.09 19.58 4.89
CA LYS A 57 24.89 20.58 5.96
C LYS A 57 23.43 20.97 6.08
N ILE A 58 22.72 21.12 4.95
CA ILE A 58 21.28 21.34 4.93
C ILE A 58 20.58 20.14 5.58
N ALA A 59 20.87 18.93 5.12
CA ALA A 59 20.24 17.70 5.62
C ALA A 59 20.47 17.48 7.14
N LYS A 60 21.67 17.79 7.63
CA LYS A 60 22.00 17.70 9.06
C LYS A 60 21.12 18.56 9.96
N VAL A 61 20.64 19.69 9.45
CA VAL A 61 19.87 20.67 10.23
C VAL A 61 18.38 20.52 9.93
N LEU A 62 18.01 20.67 8.65
CA LEU A 62 16.62 20.69 8.22
C LEU A 62 16.02 19.28 8.18
N ASP A 63 16.60 18.36 7.41
CA ASP A 63 15.98 17.05 7.18
C ASP A 63 15.91 16.22 8.47
N VAL A 64 16.91 16.36 9.35
CA VAL A 64 16.90 15.71 10.67
C VAL A 64 15.75 16.24 11.54
N SER A 65 15.44 17.53 11.44
CA SER A 65 14.37 18.15 12.23
C SER A 65 12.99 17.82 11.64
N THR A 66 12.86 17.87 10.31
CA THR A 66 11.60 17.56 9.62
C THR A 66 11.27 16.07 9.64
N GLU A 67 12.27 15.18 9.66
CA GLU A 67 12.07 13.73 9.84
C GLU A 67 11.48 13.41 11.21
N ARG A 68 11.88 14.12 12.28
CA ARG A 68 11.26 13.93 13.60
C ARG A 68 9.78 14.30 13.60
N LEU A 69 9.44 15.41 12.94
CA LEU A 69 8.05 15.82 12.75
C LEU A 69 7.29 14.77 11.92
N SER A 70 7.84 14.31 10.80
CA SER A 70 7.17 13.33 9.93
C SER A 70 7.00 11.98 10.63
N SER A 71 7.98 11.51 11.41
CA SER A 71 7.87 10.25 12.17
C SER A 71 6.80 10.33 13.26
N ALA A 72 6.72 11.44 14.00
CA ALA A 72 5.69 11.62 15.02
C ALA A 72 4.29 11.73 14.37
N TRP A 73 4.17 12.51 13.30
CA TRP A 73 2.91 12.67 12.58
C TRP A 73 2.46 11.38 11.89
N GLY A 74 3.41 10.62 11.34
CA GLY A 74 3.19 9.29 10.77
C GLY A 74 2.64 8.32 11.82
N ALA A 75 3.21 8.31 13.03
CA ALA A 75 2.69 7.47 14.11
C ALA A 75 1.25 7.82 14.51
N VAL A 76 0.90 9.11 14.59
CA VAL A 76 -0.47 9.57 14.89
C VAL A 76 -1.42 9.22 13.72
N SER A 77 -1.01 9.45 12.48
CA SER A 77 -1.78 9.13 11.28
C SER A 77 -2.03 7.63 11.13
N HIS A 78 -1.03 6.82 11.50
CA HIS A 78 -1.14 5.37 11.53
C HIS A 78 -2.17 4.92 12.55
N LEU A 79 -2.08 5.38 13.80
CA LEU A 79 -3.07 5.07 14.85
C LEU A 79 -4.48 5.49 14.44
N LYS A 80 -4.65 6.67 13.81
CA LYS A 80 -5.94 7.10 13.26
C LYS A 80 -6.49 6.13 12.19
N SER A 81 -5.60 5.43 11.48
CA SER A 81 -6.00 4.49 10.42
C SER A 81 -6.27 3.07 10.94
N VAL A 82 -5.75 2.68 12.11
CA VAL A 82 -5.81 1.29 12.61
C VAL A 82 -6.45 1.12 14.00
N ALA A 83 -6.69 2.24 14.69
CA ALA A 83 -7.21 2.32 16.05
C ALA A 83 -7.96 3.65 16.26
N ASP A 84 -8.81 4.03 15.30
CA ASP A 84 -9.56 5.28 15.35
C ASP A 84 -10.50 5.32 16.56
N THR A 85 -10.50 6.46 17.25
CA THR A 85 -11.41 6.77 18.36
C THR A 85 -11.87 8.21 18.22
N PRO A 86 -13.04 8.60 18.75
CA PRO A 86 -13.51 9.99 18.69
C PRO A 86 -12.49 10.99 19.25
N GLU A 87 -11.80 10.63 20.33
CA GLU A 87 -10.78 11.46 20.98
C GLU A 87 -9.52 11.60 20.12
N LEU A 88 -9.02 10.49 19.55
CA LEU A 88 -7.85 10.53 18.67
C LEU A 88 -8.15 11.30 17.38
N ARG A 89 -9.34 11.11 16.80
CA ARG A 89 -9.80 11.82 15.61
C ARG A 89 -9.88 13.33 15.85
N ALA A 90 -10.42 13.74 17.00
CA ALA A 90 -10.45 15.15 17.38
C ALA A 90 -9.03 15.75 17.52
N ALA A 91 -8.12 15.05 18.19
CA ALA A 91 -6.74 15.49 18.34
C ALA A 91 -5.98 15.55 17.00
N TYR A 92 -6.22 14.58 16.11
CA TYR A 92 -5.68 14.59 14.75
C TYR A 92 -6.18 15.81 13.96
N ASN A 93 -7.49 16.05 13.95
CA ASN A 93 -8.11 17.15 13.21
C ASN A 93 -7.71 18.53 13.75
N GLU A 94 -7.42 18.67 15.04
CA GLU A 94 -6.88 19.90 15.62
C GLU A 94 -5.45 20.20 15.15
N ALA A 95 -4.61 19.16 15.01
CA ALA A 95 -3.21 19.32 14.63
C ALA A 95 -2.99 19.38 13.10
N LEU A 96 -3.86 18.74 12.31
CA LEU A 96 -3.71 18.61 10.85
C LEU A 96 -3.47 19.96 10.15
N PRO A 97 -4.26 21.04 10.38
CA PRO A 97 -4.04 22.31 9.69
C PRO A 97 -2.64 22.88 9.90
N LYS A 98 -2.10 22.79 11.13
CA LYS A 98 -0.75 23.29 11.45
C LYS A 98 0.34 22.52 10.71
N VAL A 99 0.18 21.20 10.63
CA VAL A 99 1.11 20.31 9.92
C VAL A 99 1.06 20.57 8.42
N THR A 100 -0.15 20.66 7.85
CA THR A 100 -0.35 20.97 6.43
C THR A 100 0.22 22.34 6.06
N GLU A 101 -0.01 23.37 6.89
CA GLU A 101 0.54 24.70 6.69
C GLU A 101 2.07 24.67 6.64
N PHE A 102 2.72 24.02 7.62
CA PHE A 102 4.17 23.92 7.66
C PHE A 102 4.76 23.26 6.42
N TRP A 103 4.24 22.10 5.99
CA TRP A 103 4.75 21.42 4.79
C TRP A 103 4.50 22.21 3.51
N THR A 104 3.36 22.90 3.42
CA THR A 104 3.04 23.80 2.30
C THR A 104 4.03 24.96 2.23
N GLN A 105 4.32 25.58 3.37
CA GLN A 105 5.30 26.66 3.47
C GLN A 105 6.71 26.18 3.14
N LEU A 106 7.13 25.03 3.69
CA LEU A 106 8.44 24.45 3.43
C LEU A 106 8.65 24.15 1.94
N GLY A 107 7.67 23.52 1.29
CA GLY A 107 7.71 23.18 -0.13
C GLY A 107 7.64 24.39 -1.07
N ALA A 108 7.20 25.56 -0.56
CA ALA A 108 7.09 26.81 -1.30
C ALA A 108 8.10 27.88 -0.83
N ASP A 109 9.06 27.55 0.04
CA ASP A 109 10.03 28.51 0.57
C ASP A 109 11.08 28.84 -0.51
N GLU A 110 11.04 30.08 -0.98
CA GLU A 110 11.91 30.59 -2.04
C GLU A 110 13.38 30.65 -1.65
N ARG A 111 13.66 30.87 -0.36
CA ARG A 111 15.03 30.94 0.17
C ARG A 111 15.65 29.54 0.19
N LEU A 112 14.88 28.55 0.63
CA LEU A 112 15.29 27.16 0.62
C LEU A 112 15.48 26.68 -0.82
N TYR A 113 14.52 26.97 -1.70
CA TYR A 113 14.65 26.65 -3.12
C TYR A 113 15.91 27.27 -3.74
N ALA A 114 16.25 28.50 -3.40
CA ALA A 114 17.50 29.13 -3.81
C ALA A 114 18.74 28.38 -3.31
N LYS A 115 18.77 27.95 -2.03
CA LYS A 115 19.87 27.12 -1.49
C LYS A 115 20.03 25.81 -2.26
N TYR A 116 18.94 25.10 -2.55
CA TYR A 116 19.01 23.86 -3.33
C TYR A 116 19.53 24.09 -4.76
N LYS A 117 19.19 25.20 -5.41
CA LYS A 117 19.74 25.55 -6.74
C LYS A 117 21.24 25.85 -6.73
N GLU A 118 21.77 26.30 -5.59
CA GLU A 118 23.20 26.60 -5.41
C GLU A 118 24.04 25.35 -5.06
N VAL A 119 23.41 24.24 -4.66
CA VAL A 119 24.13 22.99 -4.37
C VAL A 119 24.87 22.52 -5.62
N ASN A 120 26.19 22.33 -5.50
CA ASN A 120 27.02 21.83 -6.59
C ASN A 120 26.76 20.33 -6.83
N PRO A 121 26.16 19.93 -7.97
CA PRO A 121 25.84 18.52 -8.23
C PRO A 121 27.08 17.63 -8.34
N ALA A 122 28.25 18.19 -8.71
CA ALA A 122 29.49 17.44 -8.79
C ALA A 122 30.06 17.02 -7.43
N SER A 123 29.54 17.59 -6.33
CA SER A 123 29.91 17.19 -4.96
C SER A 123 29.05 16.04 -4.41
N LEU A 124 28.02 15.64 -5.16
CA LEU A 124 27.00 14.68 -4.73
C LEU A 124 27.25 13.30 -5.35
N ASP A 125 26.90 12.25 -4.60
CA ASP A 125 26.79 10.91 -5.16
C ASP A 125 25.56 10.77 -6.08
N ALA A 126 25.42 9.64 -6.76
CA ALA A 126 24.33 9.43 -7.72
C ALA A 126 22.93 9.51 -7.09
N ALA A 127 22.75 9.00 -5.86
CA ALA A 127 21.47 9.04 -5.18
C ALA A 127 21.12 10.47 -4.76
N GLN A 128 22.10 11.23 -4.26
CA GLN A 128 21.97 12.64 -3.93
C GLN A 128 21.68 13.52 -5.15
N GLN A 129 22.29 13.23 -6.30
CA GLN A 129 21.95 13.94 -7.54
C GLN A 129 20.50 13.71 -7.96
N GLN A 130 20.01 12.46 -7.83
CA GLN A 130 18.61 12.14 -8.10
C GLN A 130 17.67 12.80 -7.07
N ALA A 131 18.05 12.80 -5.79
CA ALA A 131 17.31 13.49 -4.73
C ALA A 131 17.24 15.00 -4.97
N LEU A 132 18.36 15.65 -5.33
CA LEU A 132 18.41 17.07 -5.69
C LEU A 132 17.50 17.37 -6.89
N LYS A 133 17.55 16.54 -7.93
CA LYS A 133 16.66 16.67 -9.10
C LYS A 133 15.18 16.59 -8.69
N ASN A 134 14.84 15.61 -7.86
CA ASN A 134 13.48 15.43 -7.34
C ASN A 134 13.05 16.63 -6.47
N ALA A 135 13.92 17.09 -5.56
CA ALA A 135 13.67 18.25 -4.71
C ALA A 135 13.37 19.51 -5.53
N LEU A 136 14.21 19.82 -6.53
CA LEU A 136 14.00 21.00 -7.40
C LEU A 136 12.68 20.92 -8.17
N ARG A 137 12.30 19.74 -8.69
CA ARG A 137 10.98 19.51 -9.31
C ARG A 137 9.86 19.73 -8.29
N ASN A 138 10.01 19.19 -7.09
CA ASN A 138 8.99 19.24 -6.05
C ASN A 138 8.80 20.68 -5.51
N PHE A 139 9.85 21.52 -5.46
CA PHE A 139 9.68 22.95 -5.15
C PHE A 139 8.81 23.67 -6.19
N VAL A 140 9.02 23.39 -7.47
CA VAL A 140 8.18 23.97 -8.54
C VAL A 140 6.73 23.52 -8.39
N LEU A 141 6.50 22.22 -8.17
CA LEU A 141 5.15 21.66 -7.94
C LEU A 141 4.52 22.13 -6.62
N GLY A 142 5.36 22.45 -5.63
CA GLY A 142 5.02 23.06 -4.35
C GLY A 142 4.70 24.55 -4.44
N GLY A 143 4.80 25.15 -5.63
CA GLY A 143 4.48 26.56 -5.86
C GLY A 143 5.58 27.54 -5.45
N ALA A 144 6.83 27.11 -5.30
CA ALA A 144 7.96 27.97 -4.94
C ALA A 144 8.23 29.09 -5.96
N GLU A 145 7.75 28.97 -7.20
CA GLU A 145 7.86 30.00 -8.23
C GLU A 145 6.62 30.91 -8.35
N LEU A 146 5.57 30.65 -7.56
CA LEU A 146 4.37 31.48 -7.52
C LEU A 146 4.62 32.75 -6.71
N GLN A 147 3.99 33.86 -7.11
CA GLN A 147 4.13 35.16 -6.43
C GLN A 147 2.76 35.76 -6.11
N GLY A 148 2.71 36.63 -5.10
CA GLY A 148 1.53 37.43 -4.75
C GLY A 148 0.27 36.59 -4.52
N GLU A 149 -0.82 36.97 -5.18
CA GLU A 149 -2.13 36.32 -5.04
C GLU A 149 -2.11 34.85 -5.43
N ALA A 150 -1.32 34.45 -6.44
CA ALA A 150 -1.25 33.06 -6.88
C ALA A 150 -0.66 32.14 -5.79
N LYS A 151 0.37 32.61 -5.07
CA LYS A 151 0.98 31.87 -3.96
C LYS A 151 0.00 31.70 -2.79
N ALA A 152 -0.67 32.80 -2.41
CA ALA A 152 -1.69 32.76 -1.36
C ALA A 152 -2.86 31.83 -1.73
N ARG A 153 -3.29 31.86 -3.00
CA ARG A 153 -4.35 30.97 -3.50
C ARG A 153 -3.92 29.51 -3.49
N TYR A 154 -2.68 29.19 -3.88
CA TYR A 154 -2.16 27.82 -3.83
C TYR A 154 -2.17 27.27 -2.40
N ALA A 155 -1.69 28.04 -1.42
CA ALA A 155 -1.70 27.62 -0.02
C ALA A 155 -3.12 27.32 0.48
N ALA A 156 -4.09 28.20 0.18
CA ALA A 156 -5.49 27.99 0.54
C ALA A 156 -6.11 26.75 -0.15
N ILE A 157 -5.65 26.40 -1.36
CA ILE A 157 -6.07 25.17 -2.04
C ILE A 157 -5.50 23.93 -1.33
N GLN A 158 -4.21 23.94 -0.95
CA GLN A 158 -3.58 22.80 -0.26
C GLN A 158 -4.24 22.51 1.08
N GLU A 159 -4.48 23.55 1.89
CA GLU A 159 -5.20 23.43 3.17
C GLU A 159 -6.59 22.82 2.96
N ARG A 160 -7.38 23.40 2.04
CA ARG A 160 -8.72 22.91 1.76
C ARG A 160 -8.75 21.49 1.23
N MET A 161 -7.77 21.11 0.41
CA MET A 161 -7.64 19.75 -0.11
C MET A 161 -7.36 18.76 1.01
N ALA A 162 -6.44 19.06 1.92
CA ALA A 162 -6.14 18.20 3.07
C ALA A 162 -7.38 17.98 3.97
N GLU A 163 -8.12 19.06 4.29
CA GLU A 163 -9.37 18.98 5.05
C GLU A 163 -10.40 18.08 4.37
N LEU A 164 -10.60 18.25 3.06
CA LEU A 164 -11.59 17.50 2.29
C LEU A 164 -11.21 16.03 2.16
N SER A 165 -9.94 15.72 1.91
CA SER A 165 -9.42 14.34 1.84
C SER A 165 -9.61 13.62 3.18
N GLN A 166 -9.28 14.30 4.29
CA GLN A 166 -9.53 13.75 5.62
C GLN A 166 -11.03 13.52 5.86
N LYS A 167 -11.87 14.50 5.53
CA LYS A 167 -13.32 14.38 5.70
C LYS A 167 -13.91 13.27 4.84
N PHE A 168 -13.39 13.05 3.63
CA PHE A 168 -13.76 11.93 2.77
C PHE A 168 -13.44 10.59 3.43
N SER A 169 -12.22 10.43 3.94
CA SER A 169 -11.80 9.21 4.64
C SER A 169 -12.67 8.91 5.87
N GLU A 170 -12.97 9.93 6.68
CA GLU A 170 -13.85 9.79 7.85
C GLU A 170 -15.26 9.41 7.45
N ASN A 171 -15.85 10.10 6.46
CA ASN A 171 -17.21 9.78 6.01
C ASN A 171 -17.30 8.36 5.44
N ALA A 172 -16.27 7.90 4.72
CA ALA A 172 -16.22 6.54 4.19
C ALA A 172 -16.14 5.51 5.33
N LEU A 173 -15.27 5.73 6.31
CA LEU A 173 -15.17 4.86 7.50
C LEU A 173 -16.48 4.84 8.29
N ASP A 174 -17.04 6.01 8.60
CA ASP A 174 -18.27 6.13 9.37
C ASP A 174 -19.45 5.47 8.65
N ALA A 175 -19.54 5.60 7.31
CA ALA A 175 -20.58 4.95 6.52
C ALA A 175 -20.43 3.42 6.50
N THR A 176 -19.18 2.92 6.44
CA THR A 176 -18.90 1.48 6.53
C THR A 176 -19.24 0.92 7.91
N ASP A 177 -18.82 1.61 8.98
CA ASP A 177 -19.04 1.18 10.36
C ASP A 177 -20.53 1.26 10.78
N GLN A 178 -21.31 2.18 10.20
CA GLN A 178 -22.74 2.33 10.48
C GLN A 178 -23.64 1.31 9.78
N PHE A 179 -23.19 0.72 8.67
CA PHE A 179 -24.01 -0.22 7.92
C PHE A 179 -23.92 -1.63 8.50
N ALA A 180 -25.08 -2.22 8.80
CA ALA A 180 -25.22 -3.63 9.09
C ALA A 180 -26.48 -4.18 8.40
N LEU A 181 -26.40 -5.41 7.92
CA LEU A 181 -27.54 -6.17 7.38
C LEU A 181 -27.75 -7.38 8.28
N TYR A 182 -28.97 -7.54 8.80
CA TYR A 182 -29.29 -8.69 9.63
C TYR A 182 -30.37 -9.52 8.98
N VAL A 183 -30.16 -10.82 8.93
CA VAL A 183 -31.05 -11.74 8.23
C VAL A 183 -31.32 -12.95 9.12
N ASP A 184 -32.46 -13.60 8.92
CA ASP A 184 -32.76 -14.86 9.59
C ASP A 184 -31.85 -15.97 9.05
N GLN A 185 -31.65 -17.06 9.81
CA GLN A 185 -30.76 -18.16 9.41
C GLN A 185 -31.20 -18.78 8.08
N GLU A 186 -32.51 -18.82 7.81
CA GLU A 186 -33.06 -19.32 6.55
C GLU A 186 -32.62 -18.48 5.34
N ALA A 187 -32.32 -17.19 5.54
CA ALA A 187 -31.82 -16.31 4.49
C ALA A 187 -30.31 -16.48 4.23
N LEU A 188 -29.59 -17.24 5.06
CA LEU A 188 -28.18 -17.60 4.88
C LEU A 188 -27.99 -18.93 4.13
N GLU A 189 -29.04 -19.48 3.51
CA GLU A 189 -28.93 -20.67 2.67
C GLU A 189 -27.84 -20.48 1.59
N GLY A 190 -26.81 -21.34 1.62
CA GLY A 190 -25.67 -21.27 0.71
C GLY A 190 -24.50 -20.38 1.15
N VAL A 191 -24.64 -19.63 2.25
CA VAL A 191 -23.52 -18.91 2.90
C VAL A 191 -22.65 -19.92 3.65
N PRO A 192 -21.31 -19.85 3.59
CA PRO A 192 -20.40 -20.77 4.30
C PRO A 192 -20.58 -20.75 5.83
N GLU A 193 -20.43 -21.89 6.51
CA GLU A 193 -20.70 -22.02 7.95
C GLU A 193 -19.81 -21.11 8.82
N ASP A 194 -18.55 -20.92 8.47
CA ASP A 194 -17.64 -19.99 9.15
C ASP A 194 -18.11 -18.53 9.00
N VAL A 195 -18.57 -18.15 7.81
CA VAL A 195 -19.16 -16.83 7.56
C VAL A 195 -20.48 -16.68 8.32
N GLN A 196 -21.31 -17.73 8.40
CA GLN A 196 -22.51 -17.71 9.23
C GLN A 196 -22.17 -17.57 10.72
N ASN A 197 -21.09 -18.20 11.19
CA ASN A 197 -20.65 -18.09 12.58
C ASN A 197 -20.14 -16.68 12.91
N THR A 198 -19.24 -16.12 12.08
CA THR A 198 -18.79 -14.72 12.22
C THR A 198 -19.97 -13.74 12.10
N ALA A 199 -20.86 -13.95 11.13
CA ALA A 199 -22.04 -13.11 10.94
C ALA A 199 -23.03 -13.25 12.12
N ARG A 200 -23.19 -14.44 12.71
CA ARG A 200 -24.03 -14.68 13.90
C ARG A 200 -23.48 -13.96 15.13
N GLU A 201 -22.18 -14.04 15.36
CA GLU A 201 -21.51 -13.27 16.43
C GLU A 201 -21.66 -11.75 16.23
N ALA A 202 -21.54 -11.28 14.98
CA ALA A 202 -21.78 -9.88 14.63
C ALA A 202 -23.27 -9.47 14.71
N ALA A 203 -24.18 -10.38 14.37
CA ALA A 203 -25.62 -10.16 14.26
C ALA A 203 -26.37 -10.20 15.60
N GLU A 204 -25.79 -10.76 16.66
CA GLU A 204 -26.32 -10.67 18.04
C GLU A 204 -26.48 -9.23 18.57
N LYS A 205 -26.14 -8.21 17.76
CA LYS A 205 -26.15 -6.78 18.11
C LYS A 205 -27.18 -5.85 17.44
N GLU A 206 -28.00 -6.25 16.46
CA GLU A 206 -29.21 -5.48 16.00
C GLU A 206 -29.94 -6.22 14.83
N LYS A 207 -30.98 -5.66 14.15
CA LYS A 207 -31.87 -6.41 13.22
C LYS A 207 -32.38 -5.66 11.97
N ILE A 208 -32.66 -6.41 10.88
CA ILE A 208 -33.69 -6.35 9.79
C ILE A 208 -33.13 -6.69 8.37
N ALA A 209 -33.97 -7.41 7.58
CA ALA A 209 -33.71 -8.11 6.31
C ALA A 209 -34.61 -7.65 5.13
N ILE A 210 -34.24 -7.94 3.86
CA ILE A 210 -35.13 -8.12 2.67
C ILE A 210 -34.46 -9.03 1.59
N ARG A 211 -35.29 -9.69 0.75
CA ARG A 211 -34.98 -10.64 -0.35
C ARG A 211 -35.77 -10.31 -1.64
N GLU A 212 -35.50 -11.07 -2.73
CA GLU A 212 -36.33 -11.43 -3.93
C GLU A 212 -36.04 -10.71 -5.28
N PRO A 213 -36.37 -11.30 -6.48
CA PRO A 213 -35.36 -11.72 -7.46
C PRO A 213 -35.54 -11.16 -8.89
N ASP A 214 -34.41 -10.77 -9.47
CA ASP A 214 -34.09 -10.52 -10.88
C ASP A 214 -32.55 -10.43 -10.88
N PRO A 215 -31.73 -11.02 -11.79
CA PRO A 215 -30.28 -10.93 -11.66
C PRO A 215 -29.80 -9.49 -11.91
N GLN A 216 -29.70 -8.75 -10.82
CA GLN A 216 -29.22 -7.39 -10.72
C GLN A 216 -27.70 -7.40 -10.54
N ALA A 217 -27.09 -6.22 -10.43
CA ALA A 217 -25.64 -6.11 -10.26
C ALA A 217 -25.08 -6.97 -9.10
N TRP A 218 -25.88 -7.18 -8.05
CA TRP A 218 -25.51 -7.98 -6.87
C TRP A 218 -25.64 -9.49 -7.06
N ASP A 219 -26.33 -9.97 -8.10
CA ASP A 219 -26.46 -11.41 -8.37
C ASP A 219 -25.28 -11.97 -9.17
N TRP A 220 -24.56 -11.12 -9.91
CA TRP A 220 -23.44 -11.55 -10.75
C TRP A 220 -22.26 -12.20 -10.00
N PRO A 221 -21.85 -11.73 -8.81
CA PRO A 221 -20.86 -12.47 -8.00
C PRO A 221 -21.33 -13.88 -7.66
N TYR A 222 -22.60 -14.05 -7.23
CA TYR A 222 -23.16 -15.36 -6.88
C TYR A 222 -23.28 -16.29 -8.11
N ILE A 223 -23.82 -15.78 -9.23
CA ILE A 223 -23.92 -16.52 -10.49
C ILE A 223 -22.52 -16.89 -11.01
N GLY A 224 -21.55 -15.96 -10.90
CA GLY A 224 -20.16 -16.18 -11.26
C GLY A 224 -19.54 -17.34 -10.48
N GLU A 225 -19.73 -17.37 -9.16
CA GLU A 225 -19.24 -18.44 -8.31
C GLU A 225 -19.92 -19.79 -8.64
N LYS A 226 -21.26 -19.82 -8.80
CA LYS A 226 -21.97 -21.04 -9.21
C LYS A 226 -21.52 -21.55 -10.58
N LEU A 227 -21.24 -20.65 -11.52
CA LEU A 227 -20.72 -21.01 -12.84
C LEU A 227 -19.28 -21.53 -12.77
N LYS A 228 -18.45 -20.94 -11.91
CA LYS A 228 -17.07 -21.37 -11.65
C LYS A 228 -17.04 -22.76 -10.99
N GLU A 229 -17.85 -22.99 -9.95
CA GLU A 229 -18.05 -24.30 -9.33
C GLU A 229 -18.47 -25.36 -10.38
N ALA A 230 -19.48 -25.05 -11.20
CA ALA A 230 -19.99 -25.98 -12.21
C ALA A 230 -18.95 -26.31 -13.32
N ARG A 231 -18.13 -25.34 -13.73
CA ARG A 231 -17.15 -25.50 -14.82
C ARG A 231 -15.85 -26.17 -14.37
N TYR A 232 -15.40 -25.87 -13.16
CA TYR A 232 -14.07 -26.26 -12.68
C TYR A 232 -14.11 -27.29 -11.54
N SER A 233 -15.29 -27.60 -11.01
CA SER A 233 -15.50 -28.59 -9.95
C SER A 233 -14.61 -28.36 -8.71
N PHE A 234 -14.41 -27.10 -8.34
CA PHE A 234 -13.78 -26.70 -7.08
C PHE A 234 -14.61 -25.59 -6.42
N SER A 235 -14.53 -25.52 -5.09
CA SER A 235 -15.17 -24.47 -4.29
C SER A 235 -14.08 -23.68 -3.57
N GLU A 236 -14.19 -22.35 -3.57
CA GLU A 236 -13.30 -21.51 -2.77
C GLU A 236 -13.36 -21.86 -1.28
N GLN A 237 -14.51 -22.36 -0.80
CA GLN A 237 -14.67 -22.81 0.57
C GLN A 237 -13.85 -24.06 0.89
N GLU A 238 -13.77 -25.01 -0.04
CA GLU A 238 -12.91 -26.19 0.10
C GLU A 238 -11.44 -25.77 0.15
N VAL A 239 -11.04 -24.84 -0.72
CA VAL A 239 -9.67 -24.33 -0.80
C VAL A 239 -9.28 -23.54 0.46
N LYS A 240 -10.17 -22.70 0.98
CA LYS A 240 -9.97 -21.87 2.18
C LYS A 240 -9.57 -22.69 3.41
N GLN A 241 -10.06 -23.92 3.54
CA GLN A 241 -9.71 -24.82 4.66
C GLN A 241 -8.20 -25.13 4.74
N TYR A 242 -7.45 -24.95 3.65
CA TYR A 242 -6.02 -25.23 3.58
C TYR A 242 -5.14 -24.00 3.85
N PHE A 243 -5.70 -22.80 3.91
CA PHE A 243 -4.95 -21.55 4.05
C PHE A 243 -5.10 -20.97 5.45
N THR A 244 -4.56 -21.69 6.44
CA THR A 244 -4.46 -21.13 7.80
C THR A 244 -3.43 -19.99 7.82
N ALA A 245 -3.77 -18.84 8.39
CA ALA A 245 -2.90 -17.66 8.40
C ALA A 245 -1.47 -17.94 8.91
N PRO A 246 -1.25 -18.73 9.99
CA PRO A 246 0.10 -19.08 10.42
C PRO A 246 0.90 -19.86 9.36
N LYS A 247 0.25 -20.77 8.63
CA LYS A 247 0.92 -21.58 7.60
C LYS A 247 1.23 -20.77 6.35
N VAL A 248 0.33 -19.87 5.97
CA VAL A 248 0.53 -18.91 4.88
C VAL A 248 1.72 -18.00 5.21
N LEU A 249 1.77 -17.41 6.40
CA LEU A 249 2.89 -16.56 6.81
C LEU A 249 4.22 -17.31 6.82
N GLN A 250 4.25 -18.54 7.33
CA GLN A 250 5.45 -19.38 7.28
C GLN A 250 5.93 -19.60 5.84
N GLY A 251 5.01 -19.90 4.92
CA GLY A 251 5.30 -20.12 3.52
C GLY A 251 5.80 -18.86 2.81
N LEU A 252 5.15 -17.71 3.06
CA LEU A 252 5.55 -16.39 2.55
C LEU A 252 6.96 -16.02 3.02
N PHE A 253 7.26 -16.19 4.30
CA PHE A 253 8.59 -15.93 4.81
C PHE A 253 9.60 -16.85 4.15
N LYS A 254 9.29 -18.14 4.01
CA LYS A 254 10.22 -19.09 3.39
C LYS A 254 10.59 -18.71 1.95
N ILE A 255 9.63 -18.26 1.15
CA ILE A 255 9.92 -17.84 -0.24
C ILE A 255 10.75 -16.55 -0.27
N ILE A 256 10.43 -15.57 0.59
CA ILE A 256 11.19 -14.32 0.72
C ILE A 256 12.65 -14.60 1.14
N GLU A 257 12.83 -15.42 2.18
CA GLU A 257 14.15 -15.81 2.68
C GLU A 257 15.00 -16.49 1.60
N THR A 258 14.34 -17.30 0.77
CA THR A 258 15.00 -18.05 -0.31
C THR A 258 15.36 -17.13 -1.48
N LEU A 259 14.39 -16.38 -2.02
CA LEU A 259 14.58 -15.57 -3.23
C LEU A 259 15.48 -14.36 -3.01
N PHE A 260 15.37 -13.73 -1.84
CA PHE A 260 16.07 -12.47 -1.56
C PHE A 260 17.27 -12.66 -0.62
N GLU A 261 17.55 -13.90 -0.23
CA GLU A 261 18.70 -14.30 0.59
C GLU A 261 18.74 -13.53 1.93
N VAL A 262 17.58 -13.48 2.58
CA VAL A 262 17.38 -12.87 3.89
C VAL A 262 16.89 -13.92 4.89
N SER A 263 16.85 -13.56 6.17
CA SER A 263 16.18 -14.31 7.22
C SER A 263 15.17 -13.42 7.91
N ILE A 264 13.97 -13.94 8.16
CA ILE A 264 12.90 -13.23 8.87
C ILE A 264 12.79 -13.82 10.26
N ARG A 265 12.86 -12.96 11.28
CA ARG A 265 12.78 -13.35 12.69
C ARG A 265 11.76 -12.48 13.40
N GLN A 266 11.06 -13.07 14.36
CA GLN A 266 10.28 -12.27 15.31
C GLN A 266 11.22 -11.33 16.08
N ASP A 267 10.71 -10.15 16.39
CA ASP A 267 11.39 -9.11 17.13
C ASP A 267 10.39 -8.42 18.06
N ASP A 268 10.85 -7.57 18.96
CA ASP A 268 10.01 -6.90 19.96
C ASP A 268 9.85 -5.41 19.67
N ALA A 269 8.61 -4.92 19.76
CA ALA A 269 8.28 -3.50 19.64
C ALA A 269 7.02 -3.13 20.41
N PRO A 270 6.88 -1.85 20.81
CA PRO A 270 5.59 -1.29 21.20
C PRO A 270 4.55 -1.42 20.08
N VAL A 271 3.38 -1.95 20.40
CA VAL A 271 2.29 -2.17 19.43
C VAL A 271 0.99 -1.57 19.92
N TRP A 272 0.13 -1.18 18.98
CA TRP A 272 -1.19 -0.59 19.27
C TRP A 272 -2.28 -1.65 19.52
N HIS A 273 -2.04 -2.90 19.13
CA HIS A 273 -3.01 -3.98 19.28
C HIS A 273 -2.30 -5.33 19.49
N PRO A 274 -2.82 -6.25 20.34
CA PRO A 274 -2.16 -7.54 20.63
C PRO A 274 -1.99 -8.47 19.41
N ALA A 275 -2.81 -8.30 18.38
CA ALA A 275 -2.71 -9.09 17.15
C ALA A 275 -1.58 -8.62 16.20
N VAL A 276 -0.91 -7.51 16.51
CA VAL A 276 0.18 -6.98 15.69
C VAL A 276 1.45 -7.76 15.96
N GLY A 277 2.01 -8.37 14.91
CA GLY A 277 3.33 -8.99 14.97
C GLY A 277 4.42 -8.00 14.59
N PHE A 278 5.61 -8.15 15.18
CA PHE A 278 6.80 -7.37 14.81
C PHE A 278 7.96 -8.30 14.44
N TYR A 279 8.65 -7.95 13.37
CA TYR A 279 9.65 -8.82 12.74
C TYR A 279 10.83 -8.01 12.20
N ARG A 280 11.96 -8.69 12.04
CA ARG A 280 13.19 -8.15 11.45
C ARG A 280 13.68 -9.00 10.29
N LEU A 281 14.25 -8.33 9.30
CA LEU A 281 14.96 -8.93 8.16
C LEU A 281 16.47 -8.80 8.39
N GLU A 282 17.18 -9.91 8.30
CA GLU A 282 18.64 -9.95 8.42
C GLU A 282 19.27 -10.66 7.21
N ARG A 283 20.46 -10.22 6.82
CA ARG A 283 21.30 -10.90 5.82
C ARG A 283 22.72 -10.97 6.33
N ASN A 284 23.29 -12.18 6.39
CA ASN A 284 24.62 -12.44 6.95
C ASN A 284 24.80 -11.86 8.38
N GLY A 285 23.76 -11.95 9.21
CA GLY A 285 23.75 -11.43 10.59
C GLY A 285 23.64 -9.90 10.71
N LYS A 286 23.47 -9.17 9.59
CA LYS A 286 23.23 -7.72 9.59
C LYS A 286 21.75 -7.42 9.44
N LEU A 287 21.20 -6.58 10.32
CA LEU A 287 19.86 -6.03 10.21
C LEU A 287 19.73 -5.19 8.93
N LEU A 288 18.73 -5.53 8.11
CA LEU A 288 18.39 -4.81 6.89
C LEU A 288 17.23 -3.86 7.11
N GLY A 289 16.17 -4.30 7.80
CA GLY A 289 14.94 -3.57 8.05
C GLY A 289 14.01 -4.34 8.97
N GLN A 290 12.92 -3.72 9.41
CA GLN A 290 11.92 -4.33 10.30
C GLN A 290 10.50 -4.01 9.82
N PHE A 291 9.51 -4.76 10.28
CA PHE A 291 8.12 -4.47 9.95
C PHE A 291 7.14 -4.87 11.05
N TYR A 292 6.06 -4.10 11.13
CA TYR A 292 4.83 -4.45 11.82
C TYR A 292 3.89 -5.14 10.83
N LEU A 293 3.22 -6.20 11.27
CA LEU A 293 2.18 -6.89 10.53
C LEU A 293 0.88 -6.85 11.33
N ASP A 294 -0.16 -6.27 10.74
CA ASP A 294 -1.50 -6.10 11.34
C ASP A 294 -2.59 -6.72 10.45
N PRO A 295 -2.82 -8.05 10.56
CA PRO A 295 -3.72 -8.77 9.67
C PRO A 295 -5.24 -8.58 9.90
N PRO A 296 -5.76 -8.60 11.14
CA PRO A 296 -7.20 -8.79 11.33
C PRO A 296 -8.02 -7.53 11.07
N ALA A 297 -9.21 -7.72 10.54
CA ALA A 297 -10.25 -6.69 10.48
C ALA A 297 -10.82 -6.38 11.87
N ARG A 298 -11.14 -5.11 12.14
CA ARG A 298 -11.75 -4.67 13.40
C ARG A 298 -12.40 -3.29 13.24
N ALA A 299 -13.33 -2.96 14.14
CA ALA A 299 -13.91 -1.62 14.20
C ALA A 299 -12.83 -0.55 14.48
N GLY A 300 -12.99 0.63 13.86
CA GLY A 300 -12.02 1.72 13.97
C GLY A 300 -10.72 1.50 13.16
N LYS A 301 -10.63 0.43 12.36
CA LYS A 301 -9.56 0.22 11.38
C LYS A 301 -10.10 0.49 9.98
N ARG A 302 -9.37 1.30 9.22
CA ARG A 302 -9.67 1.59 7.82
C ARG A 302 -9.71 0.28 7.01
N GLY A 303 -10.72 0.13 6.16
CA GLY A 303 -10.85 -1.01 5.26
C GLY A 303 -9.75 -1.06 4.18
N GLY A 304 -9.65 -2.21 3.49
CA GLY A 304 -8.65 -2.46 2.45
C GLY A 304 -7.36 -3.10 2.99
N ALA A 305 -6.28 -3.02 2.22
CA ALA A 305 -4.94 -3.39 2.64
C ALA A 305 -3.96 -2.31 2.16
N TRP A 306 -2.87 -2.12 2.89
CA TRP A 306 -1.83 -1.18 2.51
C TRP A 306 -0.51 -1.45 3.22
N MET A 307 0.55 -0.96 2.61
CA MET A 307 1.87 -0.78 3.21
C MET A 307 2.10 0.71 3.46
N ASP A 308 2.78 1.03 4.56
CA ASP A 308 3.21 2.39 4.87
C ASP A 308 4.61 2.37 5.51
N ASP A 309 5.37 3.46 5.40
CA ASP A 309 6.67 3.55 6.06
C ASP A 309 6.56 4.16 7.46
N VAL A 310 7.21 3.52 8.44
CA VAL A 310 7.40 4.10 9.78
C VAL A 310 8.59 5.05 9.77
N ARG A 311 9.64 4.63 9.05
CA ARG A 311 10.84 5.42 8.76
C ARG A 311 11.57 4.82 7.57
N ALA A 312 12.25 5.66 6.80
CA ALA A 312 13.11 5.26 5.71
C ALA A 312 14.52 4.85 6.17
N ARG A 313 15.23 4.13 5.29
CA ARG A 313 16.67 3.91 5.44
C ARG A 313 17.40 5.23 5.20
N TRP A 314 18.33 5.56 6.09
CA TRP A 314 19.08 6.81 5.97
C TRP A 314 20.45 6.69 6.63
N LEU A 315 21.53 7.02 5.92
CA LEU A 315 22.81 7.28 6.59
C LEU A 315 22.73 8.68 7.19
N ARG A 316 22.41 8.75 8.48
CA ARG A 316 22.01 10.03 9.06
C ARG A 316 23.16 11.03 9.08
N PRO A 317 22.95 12.27 8.63
CA PRO A 317 24.00 13.29 8.58
C PRO A 317 24.42 13.82 9.97
N ASP A 318 23.54 13.72 10.98
CA ASP A 318 23.79 14.17 12.35
C ASP A 318 24.71 13.24 13.15
N THR A 319 24.46 11.93 13.05
CA THR A 319 25.09 10.89 13.87
C THR A 319 26.07 10.01 13.09
N GLN A 320 26.04 10.06 11.75
CA GLN A 320 26.78 9.17 10.86
C GLN A 320 26.45 7.68 11.08
N GLN A 321 25.30 7.40 11.69
CA GLN A 321 24.78 6.05 11.88
C GLN A 321 23.78 5.70 10.80
N LEU A 322 23.81 4.45 10.36
CA LEU A 322 22.81 3.93 9.45
C LEU A 322 21.51 3.66 10.21
N GLN A 323 20.47 4.42 9.87
CA GLN A 323 19.10 4.12 10.23
C GLN A 323 18.55 3.04 9.28
N THR A 324 18.03 1.95 9.84
CA THR A 324 17.35 0.90 9.07
C THR A 324 15.87 1.25 8.85
N PRO A 325 15.31 0.93 7.68
CA PRO A 325 13.91 1.16 7.35
C PRO A 325 12.99 0.29 8.21
N VAL A 326 11.80 0.83 8.51
CA VAL A 326 10.72 0.12 9.21
C VAL A 326 9.42 0.31 8.44
N ALA A 327 8.67 -0.77 8.20
CA ALA A 327 7.40 -0.77 7.46
C ALA A 327 6.20 -1.14 8.35
N HIS A 328 5.02 -0.67 7.96
CA HIS A 328 3.73 -1.21 8.34
C HIS A 328 3.18 -2.07 7.20
N LEU A 329 2.64 -3.25 7.52
CA LEU A 329 1.90 -4.11 6.61
C LEU A 329 0.53 -4.35 7.22
N VAL A 330 -0.52 -3.79 6.62
CA VAL A 330 -1.86 -3.80 7.18
C VAL A 330 -2.82 -4.50 6.21
N CYS A 331 -3.55 -5.50 6.72
CA CYS A 331 -4.61 -6.18 5.98
C CYS A 331 -5.92 -6.14 6.78
N ASN A 332 -7.00 -6.74 6.28
CA ASN A 332 -8.29 -6.82 6.97
C ASN A 332 -8.89 -8.23 6.82
N PHE A 333 -8.14 -9.24 7.25
CA PHE A 333 -8.57 -10.64 7.19
C PHE A 333 -9.55 -10.98 8.32
N ALA A 334 -10.38 -12.00 8.10
CA ALA A 334 -11.25 -12.54 9.13
C ALA A 334 -10.44 -13.06 10.33
N GLU A 335 -11.03 -12.98 11.53
CA GLU A 335 -10.43 -13.57 12.73
C GLU A 335 -10.71 -15.07 12.82
N GLY A 336 -9.94 -15.76 13.66
CA GLY A 336 -10.17 -17.17 13.98
C GLY A 336 -11.37 -17.35 14.90
N VAL A 337 -12.12 -18.42 14.73
CA VAL A 337 -13.32 -18.75 15.53
C VAL A 337 -13.02 -19.97 16.42
N ASP A 338 -13.55 -19.98 17.65
CA ASP A 338 -13.46 -21.12 18.58
C ASP A 338 -12.03 -21.67 18.83
N GLY A 339 -11.03 -20.77 18.82
CA GLY A 339 -9.62 -21.14 19.03
C GLY A 339 -8.93 -21.77 17.81
N GLN A 340 -9.60 -21.85 16.66
CA GLN A 340 -8.99 -22.20 15.38
C GLN A 340 -8.22 -21.00 14.79
N PRO A 341 -7.16 -21.23 14.00
CA PRO A 341 -6.47 -20.15 13.33
C PRO A 341 -7.38 -19.46 12.29
N PRO A 342 -7.16 -18.17 12.00
CA PRO A 342 -7.80 -17.49 10.88
C PRO A 342 -7.61 -18.27 9.58
N LEU A 343 -8.68 -18.42 8.81
CA LEU A 343 -8.66 -19.01 7.48
C LEU A 343 -8.70 -17.91 6.43
N LEU A 344 -7.74 -17.94 5.52
CA LEU A 344 -7.58 -16.96 4.45
C LEU A 344 -8.20 -17.50 3.15
N THR A 345 -8.93 -16.66 2.43
CA THR A 345 -9.25 -16.93 1.03
C THR A 345 -7.96 -16.89 0.19
N HIS A 346 -7.99 -17.41 -1.04
CA HIS A 346 -6.83 -17.29 -1.92
C HIS A 346 -6.53 -15.82 -2.27
N ASP A 347 -7.56 -14.99 -2.39
CA ASP A 347 -7.43 -13.55 -2.59
C ASP A 347 -6.76 -12.87 -1.38
N ASP A 348 -7.10 -13.25 -0.14
CA ASP A 348 -6.41 -12.76 1.06
C ASP A 348 -4.90 -13.11 1.03
N VAL A 349 -4.55 -14.30 0.53
CA VAL A 349 -3.15 -14.71 0.35
C VAL A 349 -2.47 -13.82 -0.69
N ILE A 350 -3.13 -13.54 -1.83
CA ILE A 350 -2.62 -12.64 -2.86
C ILE A 350 -2.42 -11.22 -2.30
N THR A 351 -3.39 -10.67 -1.57
CA THR A 351 -3.30 -9.37 -0.91
C THR A 351 -2.13 -9.32 0.07
N LEU A 352 -1.92 -10.38 0.87
CA LEU A 352 -0.77 -10.44 1.77
C LEU A 352 0.56 -10.37 1.01
N PHE A 353 0.69 -11.08 -0.11
CA PHE A 353 1.89 -11.03 -0.96
C PHE A 353 2.08 -9.65 -1.59
N HIS A 354 0.99 -9.01 -2.02
CA HIS A 354 0.97 -7.66 -2.57
C HIS A 354 1.59 -6.67 -1.58
N GLU A 355 1.08 -6.61 -0.35
CA GLU A 355 1.60 -5.69 0.67
C GLU A 355 3.06 -6.00 1.03
N PHE A 356 3.43 -7.28 1.08
CA PHE A 356 4.82 -7.67 1.29
C PHE A 356 5.74 -7.22 0.16
N GLY A 357 5.28 -7.15 -1.08
CA GLY A 357 6.09 -6.62 -2.18
C GLY A 357 6.45 -5.15 -1.98
N HIS A 358 5.50 -4.31 -1.54
CA HIS A 358 5.81 -2.94 -1.10
C HIS A 358 6.77 -2.92 0.09
N GLY A 359 6.49 -3.74 1.10
CA GLY A 359 7.33 -3.87 2.30
C GLY A 359 8.79 -4.24 1.95
N LEU A 360 8.99 -5.17 1.02
CA LEU A 360 10.31 -5.60 0.56
C LEU A 360 11.02 -4.49 -0.20
N HIS A 361 10.32 -3.73 -1.04
CA HIS A 361 10.89 -2.59 -1.76
C HIS A 361 11.41 -1.54 -0.78
N HIS A 362 10.66 -1.26 0.29
CA HIS A 362 11.09 -0.37 1.35
C HIS A 362 12.25 -0.92 2.18
N MET A 363 12.14 -2.17 2.65
CA MET A 363 13.04 -2.74 3.64
C MET A 363 14.38 -3.22 3.09
N LEU A 364 14.42 -3.65 1.83
CA LEU A 364 15.63 -4.21 1.23
C LEU A 364 16.55 -3.16 0.59
N THR A 365 16.06 -1.92 0.42
CA THR A 365 16.81 -0.81 -0.15
C THR A 365 18.24 -0.71 0.41
N GLN A 366 19.22 -0.49 -0.47
CA GLN A 366 20.60 -0.18 -0.09
C GLN A 366 20.94 1.29 -0.25
N VAL A 367 19.97 2.11 -0.65
CA VAL A 367 20.11 3.55 -0.81
C VAL A 367 20.11 4.23 0.55
N ASN A 368 21.16 4.99 0.81
CA ASN A 368 21.36 5.67 2.09
C ASN A 368 20.83 7.11 2.10
N GLU A 369 20.35 7.62 0.96
CA GLU A 369 19.80 8.96 0.82
C GLU A 369 18.27 8.91 0.99
N ARG A 370 17.77 9.56 2.06
CA ARG A 370 16.40 9.36 2.57
C ARG A 370 15.33 9.60 1.50
N ASP A 371 15.46 10.69 0.75
CA ASP A 371 14.44 11.16 -0.19
C ASP A 371 14.32 10.30 -1.46
N VAL A 372 15.22 9.32 -1.63
CA VAL A 372 15.23 8.36 -2.75
C VAL A 372 15.43 6.92 -2.27
N SER A 373 15.22 6.66 -0.98
CA SER A 373 15.39 5.34 -0.37
C SER A 373 14.08 4.59 -0.24
N GLY A 374 14.14 3.26 -0.40
CA GLY A 374 12.96 2.41 -0.39
C GLY A 374 12.01 2.80 -1.50
N ILE A 375 10.76 3.10 -1.15
CA ILE A 375 9.73 3.56 -2.09
C ILE A 375 9.80 5.07 -2.37
N SER A 376 10.58 5.83 -1.60
CA SER A 376 10.69 7.29 -1.79
C SER A 376 11.33 7.61 -3.13
N GLY A 377 10.77 8.60 -3.83
CA GLY A 377 11.29 9.08 -5.11
C GLY A 377 11.04 8.15 -6.32
N VAL A 378 10.40 7.00 -6.13
CA VAL A 378 9.95 6.11 -7.21
C VAL A 378 8.75 6.74 -7.91
N GLU A 379 8.70 6.67 -9.25
CA GLU A 379 7.54 7.13 -10.01
C GLU A 379 6.26 6.33 -9.65
N TRP A 380 5.14 7.03 -9.45
CA TRP A 380 3.91 6.46 -8.89
C TRP A 380 3.29 5.35 -9.75
N ASP A 381 3.54 5.34 -11.05
CA ASP A 381 3.10 4.30 -11.98
C ASP A 381 4.02 3.06 -12.00
N ALA A 382 5.11 3.08 -11.25
CA ALA A 382 6.00 1.93 -11.05
C ALA A 382 6.01 1.43 -9.59
N VAL A 383 5.42 2.14 -8.63
CA VAL A 383 5.45 1.74 -7.21
C VAL A 383 4.76 0.39 -6.96
N GLU A 384 3.79 0.05 -7.80
CA GLU A 384 3.03 -1.20 -7.78
C GLU A 384 3.77 -2.38 -8.42
N LEU A 385 4.94 -2.16 -9.03
CA LEU A 385 5.71 -3.24 -9.67
C LEU A 385 6.08 -4.35 -8.65
N PRO A 386 6.68 -4.04 -7.48
CA PRO A 386 7.07 -5.08 -6.53
C PRO A 386 5.91 -5.78 -5.84
N SER A 387 4.83 -5.07 -5.55
CA SER A 387 3.62 -5.62 -4.93
C SER A 387 2.98 -6.65 -5.85
N GLN A 388 2.61 -6.26 -7.07
CA GLN A 388 2.01 -7.14 -8.06
C GLN A 388 2.94 -8.27 -8.53
N PHE A 389 4.25 -8.04 -8.52
CA PHE A 389 5.23 -9.09 -8.83
C PHE A 389 5.10 -10.27 -7.85
N MET A 390 4.99 -9.99 -6.55
CA MET A 390 4.91 -11.02 -5.52
C MET A 390 3.64 -11.88 -5.63
N GLU A 391 2.52 -11.31 -6.08
CA GLU A 391 1.25 -12.02 -6.26
C GLU A 391 1.37 -13.27 -7.15
N ASN A 392 2.26 -13.24 -8.15
CA ASN A 392 2.44 -14.35 -9.08
C ASN A 392 2.88 -15.66 -8.39
N PHE A 393 3.62 -15.59 -7.29
CA PHE A 393 4.05 -16.76 -6.53
C PHE A 393 2.88 -17.51 -5.87
N CYS A 394 1.73 -16.85 -5.68
CA CYS A 394 0.50 -17.48 -5.17
C CYS A 394 -0.11 -18.49 -6.17
N TRP A 395 0.40 -18.52 -7.40
CA TRP A 395 -0.05 -19.42 -8.47
C TRP A 395 0.99 -20.50 -8.83
N GLU A 396 2.09 -20.59 -8.09
CA GLU A 396 3.13 -21.59 -8.32
C GLU A 396 2.98 -22.79 -7.38
N TRP A 397 2.79 -23.99 -7.94
CA TRP A 397 2.63 -25.21 -7.14
C TRP A 397 3.76 -25.40 -6.13
N ASN A 398 5.00 -25.16 -6.56
CA ASN A 398 6.19 -25.34 -5.73
C ASN A 398 6.30 -24.32 -4.61
N VAL A 399 5.58 -23.21 -4.68
CA VAL A 399 5.46 -22.25 -3.58
C VAL A 399 4.25 -22.61 -2.74
N LEU A 400 3.06 -22.63 -3.35
CA LEU A 400 1.77 -22.73 -2.68
C LEU A 400 1.61 -24.00 -1.82
N LYS A 401 2.13 -25.15 -2.27
CA LYS A 401 2.06 -26.41 -1.51
C LYS A 401 2.72 -26.32 -0.13
N HIS A 402 3.72 -25.45 0.04
CA HIS A 402 4.41 -25.25 1.31
C HIS A 402 3.72 -24.23 2.22
N MET A 403 2.71 -23.53 1.70
CA MET A 403 1.91 -22.51 2.38
C MET A 403 0.56 -23.06 2.88
N THR A 404 0.29 -24.33 2.63
CA THR A 404 -1.02 -24.95 2.88
C THR A 404 -0.94 -26.04 3.94
N ALA A 405 -1.98 -26.10 4.76
CA ALA A 405 -2.26 -27.15 5.73
C ALA A 405 -3.76 -27.09 6.05
N HIS A 406 -4.48 -28.18 5.82
CA HIS A 406 -5.90 -28.28 6.14
C HIS A 406 -6.11 -28.05 7.64
N VAL A 407 -7.05 -27.19 8.01
CA VAL A 407 -7.27 -26.78 9.42
C VAL A 407 -7.53 -27.96 10.36
N ILE A 408 -8.26 -28.98 9.90
CA ILE A 408 -8.51 -30.23 10.66
C ILE A 408 -7.39 -31.27 10.52
N THR A 409 -7.06 -31.70 9.29
CA THR A 409 -6.19 -32.88 9.07
C THR A 409 -4.69 -32.54 9.07
N GLY A 410 -4.32 -31.27 8.88
CA GLY A 410 -2.94 -30.82 8.70
C GLY A 410 -2.33 -31.19 7.35
N GLU A 411 -3.06 -31.84 6.46
CA GLU A 411 -2.57 -32.24 5.14
C GLU A 411 -2.41 -31.04 4.20
N ALA A 412 -1.40 -31.08 3.32
CA ALA A 412 -1.21 -30.02 2.32
C ALA A 412 -2.33 -30.03 1.27
N LEU A 413 -2.51 -28.91 0.58
CA LEU A 413 -3.48 -28.78 -0.51
C LEU A 413 -3.24 -29.88 -1.56
N PRO A 414 -4.25 -30.71 -1.90
CA PRO A 414 -4.09 -31.73 -2.92
C PRO A 414 -3.75 -31.13 -4.28
N ARG A 415 -2.82 -31.77 -5.01
CA ARG A 415 -2.41 -31.31 -6.35
C ARG A 415 -3.60 -31.16 -7.31
N ALA A 416 -4.53 -32.11 -7.26
CA ALA A 416 -5.74 -32.07 -8.08
C ALA A 416 -6.63 -30.84 -7.79
N LEU A 417 -6.67 -30.36 -6.54
CA LEU A 417 -7.42 -29.16 -6.18
C LEU A 417 -6.70 -27.90 -6.67
N PHE A 418 -5.37 -27.85 -6.52
CA PHE A 418 -4.55 -26.79 -7.11
C PHE A 418 -4.69 -26.69 -8.63
N ASP A 419 -4.65 -27.82 -9.36
CA ASP A 419 -4.80 -27.81 -10.82
C ASP A 419 -6.16 -27.24 -11.25
N LYS A 420 -7.22 -27.44 -10.46
CA LYS A 420 -8.53 -26.81 -10.67
C LYS A 420 -8.50 -25.29 -10.40
N MET A 421 -7.82 -24.84 -9.35
CA MET A 421 -7.61 -23.41 -9.10
C MET A 421 -6.91 -22.74 -10.29
N VAL A 422 -5.84 -23.36 -10.80
CA VAL A 422 -5.10 -22.85 -11.97
C VAL A 422 -5.99 -22.83 -13.22
N ALA A 423 -6.79 -23.86 -13.45
CA ALA A 423 -7.74 -23.89 -14.58
C ALA A 423 -8.77 -22.76 -14.51
N ALA A 424 -9.13 -22.32 -13.30
CA ALA A 424 -10.06 -21.23 -13.05
C ALA A 424 -9.41 -19.86 -12.86
N LYS A 425 -8.07 -19.75 -12.81
CA LYS A 425 -7.32 -18.51 -12.57
C LYS A 425 -7.78 -17.36 -13.47
N ASN A 426 -8.05 -17.67 -14.75
CA ASN A 426 -8.43 -16.68 -15.75
C ASN A 426 -9.95 -16.53 -15.92
N PHE A 427 -10.74 -17.14 -15.04
CA PHE A 427 -12.19 -17.02 -15.07
C PHE A 427 -12.59 -15.55 -14.85
N GLN A 428 -13.29 -14.97 -15.82
CA GLN A 428 -13.74 -13.58 -15.81
C GLN A 428 -12.64 -12.51 -15.75
N SER A 429 -11.36 -12.83 -16.03
CA SER A 429 -10.29 -11.81 -16.10
C SER A 429 -10.60 -10.67 -17.06
N GLY A 430 -11.38 -10.92 -18.13
CA GLY A 430 -11.90 -9.87 -19.01
C GLY A 430 -12.80 -8.85 -18.29
N LEU A 431 -13.74 -9.32 -17.46
CA LEU A 431 -14.63 -8.45 -16.67
C LEU A 431 -13.84 -7.66 -15.63
N GLN A 432 -12.89 -8.30 -14.94
CA GLN A 432 -12.03 -7.66 -13.95
C GLN A 432 -11.12 -6.59 -14.58
N THR A 433 -10.51 -6.89 -15.73
CA THR A 433 -9.67 -5.92 -16.46
C THR A 433 -10.47 -4.71 -16.92
N VAL A 434 -11.66 -4.92 -17.48
CA VAL A 434 -12.55 -3.82 -17.88
C VAL A 434 -13.00 -3.00 -16.67
N ARG A 435 -13.23 -3.63 -15.51
CA ARG A 435 -13.53 -2.92 -14.26
C ARG A 435 -12.38 -2.01 -13.82
N GLN A 436 -11.14 -2.48 -13.88
CA GLN A 436 -9.97 -1.62 -13.57
C GLN A 436 -9.84 -0.47 -14.58
N ILE A 437 -10.15 -0.72 -15.87
CA ILE A 437 -10.18 0.32 -16.91
C ILE A 437 -11.29 1.35 -16.65
N GLU A 438 -12.50 0.92 -16.23
CA GLU A 438 -13.60 1.82 -15.82
C GLU A 438 -13.12 2.80 -14.74
N LEU A 439 -12.45 2.30 -13.71
CA LEU A 439 -11.93 3.12 -12.61
C LEU A 439 -10.85 4.11 -13.08
N ALA A 440 -9.89 3.65 -13.89
CA ALA A 440 -8.82 4.49 -14.41
C ALA A 440 -9.33 5.56 -15.40
N LEU A 441 -10.30 5.22 -16.26
CA LEU A 441 -10.92 6.18 -17.18
C LEU A 441 -11.74 7.22 -16.43
N MET A 442 -12.53 6.81 -15.43
CA MET A 442 -13.27 7.74 -14.58
C MET A 442 -12.32 8.75 -13.93
N ASP A 443 -11.23 8.28 -13.32
CA ASP A 443 -10.22 9.11 -12.68
C ASP A 443 -9.59 10.12 -13.66
N MET A 444 -9.09 9.65 -14.81
CA MET A 444 -8.45 10.53 -15.79
C MET A 444 -9.42 11.57 -16.37
N LEU A 445 -10.64 11.17 -16.75
CA LEU A 445 -11.61 12.10 -17.32
C LEU A 445 -12.10 13.11 -16.28
N LEU A 446 -12.21 12.70 -15.01
CA LEU A 446 -12.52 13.61 -13.90
C LEU A 446 -11.43 14.68 -13.72
N HIS A 447 -10.16 14.32 -13.87
CA HIS A 447 -9.05 15.24 -13.65
C HIS A 447 -8.59 16.01 -14.90
N CYS A 448 -9.04 15.63 -16.10
CA CYS A 448 -8.64 16.28 -17.35
C CYS A 448 -9.77 17.05 -18.06
N GLU A 449 -11.00 16.54 -18.04
CA GLU A 449 -12.09 17.08 -18.88
C GLU A 449 -13.27 17.65 -18.07
N HIS A 450 -13.46 17.17 -16.84
CA HIS A 450 -14.57 17.58 -16.00
C HIS A 450 -14.42 19.04 -15.54
N ARG A 451 -15.55 19.75 -15.46
CA ARG A 451 -15.61 21.09 -14.91
C ARG A 451 -16.20 21.02 -13.49
N PRO A 452 -15.56 21.60 -12.47
CA PRO A 452 -15.99 21.44 -11.08
C PRO A 452 -17.44 21.83 -10.75
N GLN A 453 -18.07 22.69 -11.57
CA GLN A 453 -19.46 23.09 -11.42
C GLN A 453 -20.49 22.07 -11.94
N ASP A 454 -20.05 21.11 -12.75
CA ASP A 454 -20.92 20.11 -13.35
C ASP A 454 -21.08 18.91 -12.39
N ASP A 455 -22.10 18.07 -12.59
CA ASP A 455 -22.23 16.83 -11.84
C ASP A 455 -21.19 15.80 -12.30
N PHE A 456 -20.25 15.47 -11.40
CA PHE A 456 -19.18 14.51 -11.68
C PHE A 456 -19.70 13.07 -11.89
N MET A 457 -20.88 12.71 -11.37
CA MET A 457 -21.47 11.40 -11.60
C MET A 457 -21.79 11.16 -13.09
N SER A 458 -22.00 12.23 -13.86
CA SER A 458 -22.17 12.14 -15.32
C SER A 458 -20.92 11.62 -16.04
N VAL A 459 -19.71 11.85 -15.49
CA VAL A 459 -18.46 11.29 -16.02
C VAL A 459 -18.46 9.77 -15.85
N LEU A 460 -18.77 9.29 -14.64
CA LEU A 460 -18.86 7.86 -14.36
C LEU A 460 -19.91 7.17 -15.23
N GLN A 461 -21.07 7.80 -15.45
CA GLN A 461 -22.11 7.26 -16.32
C GLN A 461 -21.63 7.15 -17.78
N LYS A 462 -20.92 8.15 -18.30
CA LYS A 462 -20.34 8.09 -19.65
C LYS A 462 -19.33 6.96 -19.79
N VAL A 463 -18.42 6.82 -18.83
CA VAL A 463 -17.43 5.73 -18.81
C VAL A 463 -18.13 4.38 -18.77
N ARG A 464 -19.12 4.19 -17.89
CA ARG A 464 -19.89 2.93 -17.81
C ARG A 464 -20.66 2.61 -19.09
N ALA A 465 -21.20 3.62 -19.77
CA ALA A 465 -21.88 3.42 -21.04
C ALA A 465 -20.90 2.97 -22.14
N GLU A 466 -19.64 3.37 -22.07
CA GLU A 466 -18.61 2.99 -23.04
C GLU A 466 -18.00 1.61 -22.76
N VAL A 467 -17.60 1.34 -21.52
CA VAL A 467 -16.78 0.17 -21.21
C VAL A 467 -17.45 -0.86 -20.30
N ALA A 468 -18.41 -0.49 -19.44
CA ALA A 468 -18.91 -1.41 -18.42
C ALA A 468 -19.80 -2.49 -19.04
N VAL A 469 -19.43 -3.76 -18.83
CA VAL A 469 -20.20 -4.92 -19.27
C VAL A 469 -21.41 -5.16 -18.35
N ILE A 470 -21.22 -4.98 -17.04
CA ILE A 470 -22.28 -5.06 -16.04
C ILE A 470 -22.67 -3.64 -15.65
N GLN A 471 -23.92 -3.28 -15.92
CA GLN A 471 -24.44 -1.96 -15.57
C GLN A 471 -24.81 -1.94 -14.09
N ALA A 472 -24.18 -1.02 -13.35
CA ALA A 472 -24.50 -0.79 -11.95
C ALA A 472 -25.86 -0.07 -11.83
N PRO A 473 -26.65 -0.33 -10.76
CA PRO A 473 -27.93 0.32 -10.56
C PRO A 473 -27.77 1.84 -10.35
N ASP A 474 -28.81 2.61 -10.68
CA ASP A 474 -28.79 4.08 -10.61
C ASP A 474 -28.47 4.64 -9.21
N PHE A 475 -28.73 3.86 -8.16
CA PHE A 475 -28.39 4.23 -6.78
C PHE A 475 -26.94 3.94 -6.39
N ASN A 476 -26.14 3.29 -7.26
CA ASN A 476 -24.73 3.01 -6.96
C ASN A 476 -23.93 4.31 -6.79
N ARG A 477 -23.20 4.43 -5.68
CA ARG A 477 -22.39 5.61 -5.34
C ARG A 477 -20.91 5.26 -5.10
N MET A 478 -20.38 4.25 -5.79
CA MET A 478 -18.98 3.79 -5.60
C MET A 478 -17.95 4.94 -5.61
N ALA A 479 -18.14 5.95 -6.45
CA ALA A 479 -17.26 7.11 -6.47
C ALA A 479 -17.15 7.86 -5.13
N HIS A 480 -18.19 7.83 -4.28
CA HIS A 480 -18.21 8.46 -2.96
C HIS A 480 -17.45 7.67 -1.89
N THR A 481 -16.94 6.48 -2.24
CA THR A 481 -16.05 5.66 -1.41
C THR A 481 -14.74 5.35 -2.13
N PHE A 482 -14.43 6.04 -3.24
CA PHE A 482 -13.22 5.81 -4.03
C PHE A 482 -12.00 6.52 -3.41
N SER A 483 -11.61 6.07 -2.22
CA SER A 483 -10.55 6.70 -1.41
C SER A 483 -9.22 6.81 -2.12
N HIS A 484 -8.90 5.94 -3.08
CA HIS A 484 -7.64 6.00 -3.84
C HIS A 484 -7.39 7.39 -4.47
N ILE A 485 -8.43 8.00 -5.05
CA ILE A 485 -8.31 9.27 -5.79
C ILE A 485 -8.77 10.50 -5.00
N PHE A 486 -9.53 10.31 -3.91
CA PHE A 486 -10.06 11.42 -3.09
C PHE A 486 -9.42 11.53 -1.70
N ALA A 487 -8.80 10.47 -1.20
CA ALA A 487 -8.18 10.42 0.13
C ALA A 487 -6.89 9.57 0.14
N GLY A 488 -6.26 9.44 -1.03
CA GLY A 488 -5.07 8.63 -1.28
C GLY A 488 -4.21 9.27 -2.37
N GLY A 489 -3.16 8.58 -2.79
CA GLY A 489 -2.16 9.13 -3.72
C GLY A 489 -2.44 8.93 -5.21
N TYR A 490 -3.61 8.43 -5.60
CA TYR A 490 -3.88 7.98 -6.99
C TYR A 490 -4.74 8.94 -7.81
N ALA A 491 -4.95 10.19 -7.36
CA ALA A 491 -5.67 11.19 -8.16
C ALA A 491 -4.95 11.43 -9.50
N ALA A 492 -5.68 11.27 -10.61
CA ALA A 492 -5.10 11.24 -11.97
C ALA A 492 -3.97 10.19 -12.13
N GLY A 493 -4.11 9.06 -11.43
CA GLY A 493 -3.05 8.08 -11.23
C GLY A 493 -3.57 6.66 -10.97
N TYR A 494 -4.88 6.40 -10.97
CA TYR A 494 -5.38 5.03 -10.75
C TYR A 494 -4.96 4.07 -11.89
N TYR A 495 -4.62 4.61 -13.07
CA TYR A 495 -4.02 3.83 -14.16
C TYR A 495 -2.70 3.15 -13.76
N SER A 496 -2.01 3.63 -12.71
CA SER A 496 -0.76 3.08 -12.18
C SER A 496 -0.85 1.58 -11.92
N TYR A 497 -2.00 1.06 -11.46
CA TYR A 497 -2.18 -0.37 -11.25
C TYR A 497 -1.99 -1.19 -12.54
N LYS A 498 -2.63 -0.78 -13.64
CA LYS A 498 -2.49 -1.49 -14.93
C LYS A 498 -1.18 -1.19 -15.62
N TRP A 499 -0.61 -0.01 -15.41
CA TRP A 499 0.72 0.34 -15.93
C TRP A 499 1.80 -0.53 -15.30
N ALA A 500 1.81 -0.61 -13.97
CA ALA A 500 2.72 -1.47 -13.23
C ALA A 500 2.46 -2.96 -13.47
N GLU A 501 1.23 -3.37 -13.78
CA GLU A 501 0.92 -4.78 -14.08
C GLU A 501 1.67 -5.28 -15.32
N VAL A 502 1.91 -4.38 -16.29
CA VAL A 502 2.78 -4.69 -17.45
C VAL A 502 4.21 -4.93 -16.99
N LEU A 503 4.73 -4.09 -16.08
CA LEU A 503 6.06 -4.23 -15.54
C LEU A 503 6.18 -5.52 -14.71
N SER A 504 5.22 -5.80 -13.83
CA SER A 504 5.26 -6.94 -12.91
C SER A 504 5.13 -8.26 -13.66
N ALA A 505 4.22 -8.36 -14.62
CA ALA A 505 4.06 -9.55 -15.45
C ALA A 505 5.31 -9.83 -16.28
N ASP A 506 5.94 -8.82 -16.90
CA ASP A 506 7.14 -9.01 -17.70
C ASP A 506 8.40 -9.23 -16.83
N ALA A 507 8.42 -8.67 -15.61
CA ALA A 507 9.44 -9.00 -14.62
C ALA A 507 9.31 -10.47 -14.18
N TYR A 508 8.09 -10.93 -13.91
CA TYR A 508 7.82 -12.33 -13.56
C TYR A 508 8.14 -13.28 -14.71
N ALA A 509 7.94 -12.86 -15.96
CA ALA A 509 8.33 -13.66 -17.12
C ALA A 509 9.83 -13.99 -17.17
N ALA A 510 10.71 -13.15 -16.59
CA ALA A 510 12.12 -13.51 -16.44
C ALA A 510 12.34 -14.70 -15.49
N PHE A 511 11.48 -14.89 -14.48
CA PHE A 511 11.50 -16.06 -13.61
C PHE A 511 10.97 -17.30 -14.33
N GLU A 512 9.94 -17.16 -15.16
CA GLU A 512 9.46 -18.25 -16.03
C GLU A 512 10.55 -18.70 -17.01
N GLU A 513 11.27 -17.75 -17.63
CA GLU A 513 12.37 -18.01 -18.57
C GLU A 513 13.58 -18.73 -17.93
N THR A 514 13.75 -18.57 -16.62
CA THR A 514 14.92 -19.08 -15.88
C THR A 514 14.56 -20.13 -14.83
N ALA A 515 13.31 -20.59 -14.83
CA ALA A 515 12.83 -21.61 -13.91
C ALA A 515 13.70 -22.87 -14.01
N GLN A 516 14.00 -23.46 -12.85
CA GLN A 516 14.74 -24.72 -12.79
C GLN A 516 13.90 -25.87 -13.39
N PRO A 517 14.50 -27.01 -13.76
CA PRO A 517 13.77 -28.15 -14.32
C PRO A 517 12.65 -28.70 -13.43
N ASP A 518 12.75 -28.49 -12.11
CA ASP A 518 11.72 -28.87 -11.14
C ASP A 518 10.61 -27.82 -10.97
N GLY A 519 10.68 -26.71 -11.71
CA GLY A 519 9.76 -25.58 -11.66
C GLY A 519 10.03 -24.62 -10.48
N SER A 520 11.16 -24.72 -9.79
CA SER A 520 11.53 -23.76 -8.75
C SER A 520 12.12 -22.47 -9.37
N PRO A 521 11.89 -21.30 -8.75
CA PRO A 521 12.42 -20.04 -9.26
C PRO A 521 13.95 -19.97 -9.14
N SER A 522 14.60 -19.34 -10.12
CA SER A 522 16.06 -19.13 -10.11
C SER A 522 16.48 -18.13 -9.04
N LEU A 523 17.39 -18.55 -8.14
CA LEU A 523 18.01 -17.68 -7.14
C LEU A 523 18.83 -16.55 -7.78
N GLU A 524 19.44 -16.80 -8.94
CA GLU A 524 20.19 -15.76 -9.66
C GLU A 524 19.26 -14.67 -10.18
N THR A 525 18.09 -15.06 -10.71
CA THR A 525 17.06 -14.11 -11.14
C THR A 525 16.47 -13.36 -9.95
N GLY A 526 16.24 -14.05 -8.82
CA GLY A 526 15.87 -13.45 -7.54
C GLY A 526 16.86 -12.40 -7.06
N ARG A 527 18.16 -12.71 -7.12
CA ARG A 527 19.24 -11.79 -6.78
C ARG A 527 19.28 -10.57 -7.68
N ARG A 528 19.16 -10.76 -9.00
CA ARG A 528 19.09 -9.66 -9.97
C ARG A 528 17.88 -8.77 -9.72
N TYR A 529 16.71 -9.36 -9.45
CA TYR A 529 15.50 -8.59 -9.13
C TYR A 529 15.70 -7.76 -7.85
N ARG A 530 16.24 -8.39 -6.80
CA ARG A 530 16.58 -7.71 -5.55
C ARG A 530 17.51 -6.53 -5.79
N GLU A 531 18.64 -6.72 -6.48
CA GLU A 531 19.66 -5.69 -6.69
C GLU A 531 19.20 -4.56 -7.63
N ALA A 532 18.42 -4.90 -8.67
CA ALA A 532 18.02 -3.94 -9.69
C ALA A 532 16.73 -3.18 -9.36
N ILE A 533 15.80 -3.80 -8.63
CA ILE A 533 14.49 -3.21 -8.27
C ILE A 533 14.49 -2.84 -6.79
N LEU A 534 14.53 -3.84 -5.90
CA LEU A 534 14.26 -3.65 -4.47
C LEU A 534 15.36 -2.85 -3.74
N GLU A 535 16.63 -3.08 -4.08
CA GLU A 535 17.77 -2.41 -3.45
C GLU A 535 18.01 -0.99 -3.98
N ALA A 536 17.53 -0.71 -5.20
CA ALA A 536 17.78 0.55 -5.91
C ALA A 536 16.80 1.66 -5.53
N GLY A 537 15.57 1.32 -5.12
CA GLY A 537 14.54 2.30 -4.75
C GLY A 537 14.37 3.42 -5.79
N GLY A 538 14.19 4.65 -5.33
CA GLY A 538 14.08 5.85 -6.18
C GLY A 538 15.41 6.45 -6.62
N SER A 539 16.56 5.76 -6.46
CA SER A 539 17.88 6.34 -6.76
C SER A 539 18.14 6.55 -8.25
N ARG A 540 17.28 6.01 -9.12
CA ARG A 540 17.30 6.16 -10.57
C ARG A 540 15.88 5.97 -11.13
N PRO A 541 15.59 6.39 -12.37
CA PRO A 541 14.27 6.21 -12.97
C PRO A 541 13.81 4.75 -12.96
N ALA A 542 12.53 4.49 -12.67
CA ALA A 542 11.99 3.14 -12.59
C ALA A 542 12.23 2.30 -13.86
N LEU A 543 12.11 2.91 -15.05
CA LEU A 543 12.41 2.25 -16.32
C LEU A 543 13.88 1.79 -16.40
N ALA A 544 14.83 2.58 -15.87
CA ALA A 544 16.24 2.20 -15.85
C ALA A 544 16.48 1.01 -14.90
N SER A 545 15.81 0.99 -13.74
CA SER A 545 15.80 -0.17 -12.83
C SER A 545 15.20 -1.41 -13.49
N PHE A 546 14.08 -1.26 -14.20
CA PHE A 546 13.46 -2.34 -14.96
C PHE A 546 14.39 -2.89 -16.05
N VAL A 547 15.01 -2.03 -16.87
CA VAL A 547 15.94 -2.44 -17.92
C VAL A 547 17.19 -3.10 -17.32
N ALA A 548 17.71 -2.60 -16.20
CA ALA A 548 18.83 -3.22 -15.50
C ALA A 548 18.50 -4.65 -15.02
N PHE A 549 17.26 -4.88 -14.58
CA PHE A 549 16.78 -6.22 -14.24
C PHE A 549 16.55 -7.07 -15.49
N ARG A 550 15.71 -6.60 -16.41
CA ARG A 550 15.13 -7.39 -17.51
C ARG A 550 16.08 -7.55 -18.70
N GLY A 551 17.03 -6.64 -18.87
CA GLY A 551 17.92 -6.53 -20.03
C GLY A 551 17.29 -5.86 -21.26
N ARG A 552 16.04 -5.40 -21.15
CA ARG A 552 15.26 -4.74 -22.21
C ARG A 552 14.11 -3.94 -21.61
N GLU A 553 13.48 -3.09 -22.42
CA GLU A 553 12.23 -2.39 -22.07
C GLU A 553 11.04 -3.36 -21.89
N PRO A 554 9.99 -2.97 -21.13
CA PRO A 554 8.83 -3.81 -20.84
C PRO A 554 7.96 -4.06 -22.08
N THR A 555 7.25 -5.18 -22.07
CA THR A 555 6.33 -5.60 -23.14
C THR A 555 5.01 -6.11 -22.56
N LEU A 556 3.92 -5.91 -23.32
CA LEU A 556 2.57 -6.28 -22.90
C LEU A 556 2.30 -7.81 -22.95
N ASN A 557 3.15 -8.58 -23.62
CA ASN A 557 2.90 -9.98 -23.94
C ASN A 557 2.72 -10.88 -22.71
N ALA A 558 3.52 -10.66 -21.66
CA ALA A 558 3.44 -11.45 -20.44
C ALA A 558 2.09 -11.24 -19.75
N LEU A 559 1.66 -9.99 -19.60
CA LEU A 559 0.38 -9.63 -18.99
C LEU A 559 -0.80 -10.30 -19.71
N LEU A 560 -0.86 -10.18 -21.04
CA LEU A 560 -1.94 -10.79 -21.82
C LEU A 560 -1.94 -12.31 -21.71
N ARG A 561 -0.76 -12.95 -21.67
CA ARG A 561 -0.65 -14.41 -21.46
C ARG A 561 -1.11 -14.81 -20.07
N HIS A 562 -0.66 -14.10 -19.03
CA HIS A 562 -1.01 -14.37 -17.65
C HIS A 562 -2.51 -14.21 -17.37
N GLN A 563 -3.19 -13.30 -18.08
CA GLN A 563 -4.65 -13.11 -18.01
C GLN A 563 -5.45 -13.97 -19.01
N GLY A 564 -4.80 -14.82 -19.81
CA GLY A 564 -5.48 -15.66 -20.81
C GLY A 564 -6.08 -14.89 -21.99
N MET A 565 -5.57 -13.69 -22.29
CA MET A 565 -6.04 -12.77 -23.32
C MET A 565 -5.18 -12.77 -24.60
N THR A 566 -4.30 -13.76 -24.77
CA THR A 566 -3.59 -13.96 -26.04
C THR A 566 -4.54 -14.50 -27.10
N ALA A 567 -4.44 -13.99 -28.34
CA ALA A 567 -5.18 -14.56 -29.46
C ALA A 567 -4.94 -16.09 -29.53
N PRO A 568 -5.98 -16.92 -29.79
CA PRO A 568 -5.77 -18.35 -29.97
C PRO A 568 -4.75 -18.53 -31.10
N GLN A 569 -3.67 -19.27 -30.85
CA GLN A 569 -2.80 -19.71 -31.95
C GLN A 569 -3.69 -20.48 -32.92
N ALA A 570 -3.87 -19.94 -34.13
CA ALA A 570 -4.54 -20.66 -35.19
C ALA A 570 -3.82 -22.00 -35.33
N SER A 571 -4.52 -23.10 -35.03
CA SER A 571 -4.01 -24.43 -35.25
C SER A 571 -3.58 -24.52 -36.71
N ILE A 572 -2.27 -24.62 -36.96
CA ILE A 572 -1.77 -25.02 -38.25
C ILE A 572 -2.18 -26.48 -38.42
N SER A 573 -3.41 -26.70 -38.87
CA SER A 573 -3.84 -27.97 -39.41
C SER A 573 -3.05 -28.16 -40.70
N GLY A 574 -1.93 -28.88 -40.59
CA GLY A 574 -1.21 -29.38 -41.74
C GLY A 574 -2.14 -30.24 -42.60
N SER A 575 -2.18 -29.92 -43.89
CA SER A 575 -2.53 -30.86 -44.96
C SER A 575 -1.28 -31.58 -45.42
#